data_AF-A0A1S2PFE6-F1
#
_entry.id   AF-A0A1S2PFE6-F1
#
_cell.length_a   1.000
_cell.length_b   1.000
_cell.length_c   1.000
_cell.angle_alpha   90.00
_cell.angle_beta   90.00
_cell.angle_gamma   90.00
#
_symmetry.space_group_name_H-M   'P 1'
#
loop_
_entity.id
_entity.type
_entity.pdbx_description
1 polymer ?
#
loop_
_entity_poly.entity_id
_entity_poly.type
_entity_poly.pdbx_seq_one_letter_code
_entity_poly.pdbx_strand_id
1 'polypeptide(L)'
;MLNSVCAEAGVTLGALTFHFRCKAELASAVVDEGLGELQRILRACPDTDRPLHDLSALLLQATTALRNNVLTRAATRLTEEGHGDSHWPGTWHAEVLRLLERASVIGELAEDVRPTTAVCLITHAVEGATREARNAGVGDVSTAPDFAEIWRAVLGGLAAGMR
;
A
#
# COMPACT_ATOMS: atom_id res chain seq x y z
N MET A 1 -12.26 -16.23 13.79
CA MET A 1 -12.76 -15.84 15.14
C MET A 1 -11.56 -15.73 16.09
N LEU A 2 -11.68 -15.14 17.29
CA LEU A 2 -10.55 -15.06 18.24
C LEU A 2 -9.97 -16.45 18.55
N ASN A 3 -10.81 -17.47 18.70
CA ASN A 3 -10.36 -18.86 18.89
C ASN A 3 -9.45 -19.37 17.76
N SER A 4 -9.68 -18.93 16.52
CA SER A 4 -8.80 -19.28 15.39
C SER A 4 -7.43 -18.64 15.52
N VAL A 5 -7.38 -17.38 15.98
CA VAL A 5 -6.12 -16.65 16.24
C VAL A 5 -5.37 -17.29 17.40
N CYS A 6 -6.07 -17.66 18.48
CA CYS A 6 -5.50 -18.38 19.61
C CYS A 6 -4.86 -19.71 19.18
N ALA A 7 -5.56 -20.50 18.35
CA ALA A 7 -5.07 -21.77 17.84
C ALA A 7 -3.80 -21.61 17.00
N GLU A 8 -3.78 -20.61 16.10
CA GLU A 8 -2.62 -20.32 15.25
C GLU A 8 -1.42 -19.80 16.05
N ALA A 9 -1.67 -18.91 17.02
CA ALA A 9 -0.62 -18.32 17.85
C ALA A 9 -0.15 -19.22 19.00
N GLY A 10 -0.76 -20.39 19.21
CA GLY A 10 -0.45 -21.30 20.31
C GLY A 10 -0.73 -20.72 21.71
N VAL A 11 -1.66 -19.77 21.82
CA VAL A 11 -2.02 -19.10 23.09
C VAL A 11 -3.42 -19.47 23.55
N THR A 12 -3.67 -19.40 24.86
CA THR A 12 -5.04 -19.57 25.38
C THR A 12 -5.87 -18.32 25.11
N LEU A 13 -7.20 -18.48 25.08
CA LEU A 13 -8.12 -17.34 25.00
C LEU A 13 -7.87 -16.36 26.15
N GLY A 14 -7.67 -16.86 27.37
CA GLY A 14 -7.37 -16.04 28.55
C GLY A 14 -6.09 -15.19 28.39
N ALA A 15 -5.02 -15.78 27.86
CA ALA A 15 -3.76 -15.08 27.59
C ALA A 15 -3.93 -14.01 26.50
N LEU A 16 -4.68 -14.30 25.42
CA LEU A 16 -4.96 -13.30 24.39
C LEU A 16 -5.83 -12.17 24.94
N THR A 17 -6.87 -12.49 25.72
CA THR A 17 -7.79 -11.49 26.30
C THR A 17 -7.16 -10.66 27.41
N PHE A 18 -6.05 -11.12 27.99
CA PHE A 18 -5.24 -10.33 28.90
C PHE A 18 -4.59 -9.13 28.19
N HIS A 19 -4.17 -9.31 26.94
CA HIS A 19 -3.58 -8.25 26.12
C HIS A 19 -4.61 -7.45 25.32
N PHE A 20 -5.66 -8.10 24.83
CA PHE A 20 -6.68 -7.49 23.99
C PHE A 20 -8.06 -7.91 24.47
N ARG A 21 -8.81 -6.98 25.07
CA ARG A 21 -10.11 -7.26 25.70
C ARG A 21 -11.13 -7.77 24.69
N CYS A 22 -10.99 -7.42 23.42
CA CYS A 22 -11.85 -7.89 22.34
C CYS A 22 -11.13 -7.95 21.00
N LYS A 23 -11.80 -8.53 19.99
CA LYS A 23 -11.29 -8.62 18.61
C LYS A 23 -11.05 -7.23 17.99
N ALA A 24 -11.87 -6.24 18.34
CA ALA A 24 -11.70 -4.87 17.84
C ALA A 24 -10.40 -4.25 18.34
N GLU A 25 -10.04 -4.45 19.62
CA GLU A 25 -8.79 -3.96 20.19
C GLU A 25 -7.56 -4.64 19.55
N LEU A 26 -7.63 -5.96 19.32
CA LEU A 26 -6.60 -6.67 18.56
C LEU A 26 -6.48 -6.12 17.13
N ALA A 27 -7.60 -5.86 16.45
CA ALA A 27 -7.58 -5.31 15.10
C ALA A 27 -6.96 -3.91 15.05
N SER A 28 -7.30 -3.03 16.01
CA SER A 28 -6.67 -1.71 16.12
C SER A 28 -5.16 -1.81 16.36
N ALA A 29 -4.71 -2.70 17.25
CA ALA A 29 -3.29 -2.89 17.50
C ALA A 29 -2.53 -3.39 16.26
N VAL A 30 -3.14 -4.29 15.47
CA VAL A 30 -2.58 -4.73 14.18
C VAL A 30 -2.50 -3.57 13.19
N VAL A 31 -3.52 -2.71 13.13
CA VAL A 31 -3.54 -1.52 12.26
C VAL A 31 -2.42 -0.56 12.65
N ASP A 32 -2.31 -0.21 13.93
CA ASP A 32 -1.31 0.73 14.43
C ASP A 32 0.12 0.27 14.15
N GLU A 33 0.41 -1.00 14.46
CA GLU A 33 1.75 -1.57 14.25
C GLU A 33 2.05 -1.77 12.76
N GLY A 34 1.10 -2.32 11.99
CA GLY A 34 1.33 -2.70 10.60
C GLY A 34 1.42 -1.53 9.62
N LEU A 35 0.81 -0.38 9.94
CA LEU A 35 0.91 0.84 9.13
C LEU A 35 2.21 1.62 9.38
N GLY A 36 2.93 1.36 10.47
CA GLY A 36 4.15 2.09 10.82
C GLY A 36 5.22 2.06 9.72
N GLU A 37 5.33 0.94 8.98
CA GLU A 37 6.23 0.81 7.82
C GLU A 37 5.84 1.75 6.68
N LEU A 38 4.58 1.72 6.26
CA LEU A 38 4.09 2.54 5.16
C LEU A 38 4.16 4.03 5.49
N GLN A 39 3.88 4.40 6.74
CA GLN A 39 4.04 5.77 7.22
C GLN A 39 5.51 6.22 7.18
N ARG A 40 6.46 5.33 7.50
CA ARG A 40 7.91 5.64 7.39
C ARG A 40 8.32 5.82 5.94
N ILE A 41 7.86 4.95 5.04
CA ILE A 41 8.07 5.07 3.59
C ILE A 41 7.55 6.42 3.08
N LEU A 42 6.32 6.79 3.45
CA LEU A 42 5.72 8.07 3.07
C LEU A 42 6.54 9.26 3.57
N ARG A 43 6.97 9.25 4.84
CA ARG A 43 7.81 10.31 5.43
C ARG A 43 9.20 10.40 4.80
N ALA A 44 9.72 9.29 4.29
CA ALA A 44 11.00 9.23 3.60
C ALA A 44 10.87 9.49 2.09
N CYS A 45 9.65 9.70 1.58
CA CYS A 45 9.42 10.02 0.17
C CYS A 45 10.23 11.27 -0.18
N PRO A 46 11.05 11.22 -1.24
CA PRO A 46 11.76 12.40 -1.69
C PRO A 46 10.76 13.47 -2.15
N ASP A 47 11.11 14.74 -1.95
CA ASP A 47 10.38 15.88 -2.49
C ASP A 47 11.30 16.65 -3.44
N THR A 48 11.74 15.96 -4.50
CA THR A 48 12.62 16.50 -5.53
C THR A 48 11.81 17.22 -6.61
N ASP A 49 12.49 17.89 -7.54
CA ASP A 49 11.86 18.44 -8.75
C ASP A 49 11.56 17.37 -9.83
N ARG A 50 11.46 16.09 -9.42
CA ARG A 50 11.14 14.94 -10.28
C ARG A 50 9.97 14.14 -9.70
N PRO A 51 8.75 14.71 -9.63
CA PRO A 51 7.59 14.11 -8.97
C PRO A 51 7.20 12.72 -9.49
N LEU A 52 7.32 12.41 -10.78
CA LEU A 52 7.03 11.04 -11.27
C LEU A 52 8.10 10.03 -10.82
N HIS A 53 9.35 10.46 -10.67
CA HIS A 53 10.41 9.63 -10.09
C HIS A 53 10.13 9.38 -8.61
N ASP A 54 9.74 10.41 -7.86
CA ASP A 54 9.46 10.29 -6.43
C ASP A 54 8.23 9.43 -6.16
N LEU A 55 7.19 9.58 -6.99
CA LEU A 55 6.03 8.69 -7.01
C LEU A 55 6.43 7.24 -7.29
N SER A 56 7.33 7.02 -8.26
CA SER A 56 7.82 5.68 -8.57
C SER A 56 8.54 5.06 -7.38
N ALA A 57 9.42 5.81 -6.72
CA ALA A 57 10.14 5.36 -5.54
C ALA A 57 9.15 5.00 -4.40
N LEU A 58 8.17 5.88 -4.14
CA LEU A 58 7.14 5.67 -3.13
C LEU A 58 6.34 4.37 -3.39
N LEU A 59 5.86 4.17 -4.62
CA LEU A 59 5.04 3.02 -4.99
C LEU A 59 5.83 1.70 -4.91
N LEU A 60 7.08 1.69 -5.38
CA LEU A 60 7.93 0.50 -5.34
C LEU A 60 8.27 0.10 -3.89
N GLN A 61 8.54 1.07 -3.02
CA GLN A 61 8.78 0.81 -1.59
C GLN A 61 7.52 0.31 -0.90
N ALA A 62 6.37 0.96 -1.11
CA ALA A 62 5.10 0.56 -0.49
C ALA A 62 4.67 -0.84 -0.91
N THR A 63 4.75 -1.18 -2.20
CA THR A 63 4.43 -2.52 -2.71
C THR A 63 5.42 -3.59 -2.23
N THR A 64 6.69 -3.25 -2.08
CA THR A 64 7.69 -4.14 -1.47
C THR A 64 7.35 -4.42 0.00
N ALA A 65 6.97 -3.40 0.77
CA ALA A 65 6.53 -3.58 2.16
C ALA A 65 5.27 -4.45 2.24
N LEU A 66 4.28 -4.21 1.38
CA LEU A 66 3.08 -5.03 1.27
C LEU A 66 3.40 -6.48 0.87
N ARG A 67 4.38 -6.71 -0.01
CA ARG A 67 4.79 -8.07 -0.38
C ARG A 67 5.50 -8.81 0.75
N ASN A 68 6.39 -8.14 1.47
CA ASN A 68 7.29 -8.78 2.42
C ASN A 68 6.75 -8.86 3.85
N ASN A 69 5.78 -8.00 4.22
CA ASN A 69 5.28 -7.91 5.59
C ASN A 69 3.79 -8.24 5.67
N VAL A 70 3.49 -9.41 6.24
CA VAL A 70 2.10 -9.87 6.47
C VAL A 70 1.32 -8.93 7.39
N LEU A 71 1.99 -8.30 8.36
CA LEU A 71 1.37 -7.36 9.29
C LEU A 71 0.93 -6.09 8.56
N THR A 72 1.78 -5.58 7.66
CA THR A 72 1.44 -4.43 6.81
C THR A 72 0.24 -4.75 5.92
N ARG A 73 0.19 -5.93 5.27
CA ARG A 73 -1.00 -6.34 4.49
C ARG A 73 -2.25 -6.43 5.36
N ALA A 74 -2.14 -7.04 6.54
CA ALA A 74 -3.26 -7.19 7.45
C ALA A 74 -3.79 -5.83 7.90
N ALA A 75 -2.90 -4.91 8.24
CA ALA A 75 -3.25 -3.55 8.65
C ALA A 75 -3.94 -2.76 7.52
N THR A 76 -3.43 -2.81 6.29
CA THR A 76 -4.08 -2.18 5.13
C THR A 76 -5.48 -2.75 4.91
N ARG A 77 -5.62 -4.09 4.95
CA ARG A 77 -6.91 -4.76 4.76
C ARG A 77 -7.92 -4.42 5.85
N LEU A 78 -7.51 -4.43 7.11
CA LEU A 78 -8.36 -4.07 8.24
C LEU A 78 -8.84 -2.63 8.11
N THR A 79 -7.96 -1.71 7.72
CA THR A 79 -8.32 -0.31 7.51
C THR A 79 -9.35 -0.14 6.39
N GLU A 80 -9.21 -0.86 5.27
CA GLU A 80 -10.20 -0.86 4.17
C GLU A 80 -11.57 -1.42 4.60
N GLU A 81 -11.58 -2.39 5.51
CA GLU A 81 -12.81 -2.97 6.09
C GLU A 81 -13.45 -2.08 7.16
N GLY A 82 -12.84 -0.92 7.49
CA GLY A 82 -13.32 -0.01 8.53
C GLY A 82 -12.97 -0.47 9.95
N HIS A 83 -11.93 -1.29 10.10
CA HIS A 83 -11.39 -1.68 11.40
C HIS A 83 -10.20 -0.80 11.77
N GLY A 84 -10.18 -0.38 13.04
CA GLY A 84 -9.18 0.57 13.55
C GLY A 84 -9.48 2.01 13.15
N ASP A 85 -9.02 2.96 13.96
CA ASP A 85 -9.16 4.39 13.68
C ASP A 85 -7.91 4.89 12.96
N SER A 86 -7.87 4.71 11.64
CA SER A 86 -6.74 5.14 10.82
C SER A 86 -7.15 6.05 9.67
N HIS A 87 -6.52 7.24 9.62
CA HIS A 87 -6.63 8.19 8.52
C HIS A 87 -5.73 7.83 7.33
N TRP A 88 -5.03 6.69 7.41
CA TRP A 88 -4.02 6.28 6.46
C TRP A 88 -4.46 6.25 4.99
N PRO A 89 -5.65 5.70 4.62
CA PRO A 89 -6.05 5.67 3.22
C PRO A 89 -6.18 7.08 2.63
N GLY A 90 -6.68 8.03 3.43
CA GLY A 90 -6.77 9.43 3.04
C GLY A 90 -5.40 10.09 2.90
N THR A 91 -4.48 9.85 3.84
CA THR A 91 -3.10 10.37 3.78
C THR A 91 -2.33 9.83 2.58
N TRP A 92 -2.42 8.53 2.33
CA TRP A 92 -1.80 7.90 1.17
C TRP A 92 -2.35 8.48 -0.14
N HIS A 93 -3.68 8.57 -0.26
CA HIS A 93 -4.33 9.15 -1.44
C HIS A 93 -3.88 10.59 -1.68
N ALA A 94 -3.86 11.42 -0.63
CA ALA A 94 -3.47 12.82 -0.72
C ALA A 94 -2.03 12.99 -1.21
N GLU A 95 -1.10 12.15 -0.73
CA GLU A 95 0.30 12.25 -1.16
C GLU A 95 0.52 11.80 -2.62
N VAL A 96 -0.13 10.70 -3.03
CA VAL A 96 -0.09 10.25 -4.43
C VAL A 96 -0.69 11.31 -5.36
N LEU A 97 -1.82 11.91 -4.97
CA LEU A 97 -2.44 13.01 -5.71
C LEU A 97 -1.51 14.22 -5.79
N ARG A 98 -0.89 14.63 -4.67
CA ARG A 98 0.04 15.76 -4.61
C ARG A 98 1.20 15.60 -5.60
N LEU A 99 1.81 14.42 -5.65
CA LEU A 99 2.92 14.14 -6.59
C LEU A 99 2.44 14.21 -8.06
N LEU A 100 1.26 13.68 -8.37
CA LEU A 100 0.70 13.75 -9.71
C LEU A 100 0.30 15.17 -10.13
N GLU A 101 -0.24 15.97 -9.22
CA GLU A 101 -0.52 17.39 -9.46
C GLU A 101 0.77 18.17 -9.71
N ARG A 102 1.82 17.93 -8.92
CA ARG A 102 3.15 18.51 -9.17
C ARG A 102 3.69 18.11 -10.55
N ALA A 103 3.60 16.82 -10.90
CA ALA A 103 4.02 16.33 -12.21
C ALA A 103 3.25 16.99 -13.36
N SER A 104 1.95 17.23 -13.19
CA SER A 104 1.14 17.96 -14.17
C SER A 104 1.61 19.42 -14.31
N VAL A 105 1.85 20.13 -13.20
CA VAL A 105 2.29 21.53 -13.22
C VAL A 105 3.62 21.72 -13.95
N ILE A 106 4.57 20.80 -13.79
CA ILE A 106 5.90 20.90 -14.41
C ILE A 106 5.99 20.21 -15.78
N GLY A 107 4.87 19.65 -16.29
CA GLY A 107 4.82 18.98 -17.59
C GLY A 107 5.45 17.59 -17.64
N GLU A 108 5.71 16.95 -16.50
CA GLU A 108 6.12 15.53 -16.46
C GLU A 108 4.95 14.58 -16.75
N LEU A 109 3.71 14.97 -16.41
CA LEU A 109 2.50 14.20 -16.71
C LEU A 109 1.98 14.53 -18.11
N ALA A 110 1.50 13.53 -18.85
CA ALA A 110 0.88 13.70 -20.15
C ALA A 110 -0.35 14.64 -20.08
N GLU A 111 -0.52 15.48 -21.11
CA GLU A 111 -1.49 16.57 -21.14
C GLU A 111 -2.96 16.10 -21.02
N ASP A 112 -3.26 14.91 -21.53
CA ASP A 112 -4.58 14.28 -21.51
C ASP A 112 -4.86 13.46 -20.24
N VAL A 113 -3.87 13.31 -19.35
CA VAL A 113 -3.98 12.54 -18.12
C VAL A 113 -4.35 13.45 -16.95
N ARG A 114 -5.56 13.27 -16.42
CA ARG A 114 -5.98 13.96 -15.18
C ARG A 114 -5.32 13.30 -13.95
N PRO A 115 -4.72 14.07 -13.01
CA PRO A 115 -4.13 13.53 -11.79
C PRO A 115 -5.05 12.57 -11.02
N THR A 116 -6.32 12.92 -10.84
CA THR A 116 -7.30 12.06 -10.15
C THR A 116 -7.57 10.73 -10.85
N THR A 117 -7.48 10.69 -12.19
CA THR A 117 -7.61 9.45 -12.96
C THR A 117 -6.36 8.59 -12.80
N ALA A 118 -5.18 9.20 -12.80
CA ALA A 118 -3.93 8.50 -12.52
C ALA A 118 -3.88 7.92 -11.10
N VAL A 119 -4.39 8.64 -10.08
CA VAL A 119 -4.52 8.09 -8.71
C VAL A 119 -5.36 6.81 -8.72
N CYS A 120 -6.53 6.82 -9.38
CA CYS A 120 -7.41 5.65 -9.45
C CYS A 120 -6.74 4.45 -10.11
N LEU A 121 -6.02 4.66 -11.22
CA LEU A 121 -5.23 3.60 -11.88
C LEU A 121 -4.14 3.04 -10.95
N ILE A 122 -3.40 3.91 -10.26
CA ILE A 122 -2.33 3.52 -9.33
C ILE A 122 -2.91 2.69 -8.19
N THR A 123 -4.04 3.11 -7.62
CA THR A 123 -4.72 2.36 -6.56
C THR A 123 -5.04 0.95 -7.02
N HIS A 124 -5.61 0.77 -8.21
CA HIS A 124 -5.91 -0.56 -8.75
C HIS A 124 -4.65 -1.40 -9.01
N ALA A 125 -3.55 -0.80 -9.46
CA ALA A 125 -2.29 -1.50 -9.65
C ALA A 125 -1.70 -2.00 -8.31
N VAL A 126 -1.73 -1.16 -7.26
CA VAL A 126 -1.26 -1.52 -5.91
C VAL A 126 -2.15 -2.58 -5.27
N GLU A 127 -3.48 -2.48 -5.43
CA GLU A 127 -4.44 -3.50 -4.99
C GLU A 127 -4.18 -4.85 -5.67
N GLY A 128 -3.92 -4.83 -6.98
CA GLY A 128 -3.55 -6.02 -7.77
C GLY A 128 -2.28 -6.69 -7.23
N ALA A 129 -1.20 -5.93 -7.04
CA ALA A 129 0.04 -6.43 -6.47
C ALA A 129 -0.14 -7.00 -5.05
N THR A 130 -0.95 -6.35 -4.23
CA THR A 130 -1.25 -6.82 -2.87
C THR A 130 -2.05 -8.11 -2.88
N ARG A 131 -2.96 -8.29 -3.85
CA ARG A 131 -3.71 -9.53 -4.04
C ARG A 131 -2.80 -10.67 -4.49
N GLU A 132 -1.90 -10.42 -5.42
CA GLU A 132 -0.93 -11.42 -5.88
C GLU A 132 -0.01 -11.87 -4.73
N ALA A 133 0.52 -10.93 -3.94
CA ALA A 133 1.35 -11.24 -2.78
C ALA A 133 0.65 -12.10 -1.72
N ARG A 134 -0.69 -12.10 -1.66
CA ARG A 134 -1.45 -13.01 -0.79
C ARG A 134 -1.57 -14.42 -1.36
N ASN A 135 -1.61 -14.52 -2.68
CA ASN A 135 -1.83 -15.78 -3.39
C ASN A 135 -0.52 -16.52 -3.67
N ALA A 136 0.63 -15.83 -3.61
CA ALA A 136 1.95 -16.44 -3.68
C ALA A 136 2.15 -17.40 -2.50
N GLY A 137 1.77 -18.67 -2.70
CA GLY A 137 2.04 -19.75 -1.77
C GLY A 137 3.53 -20.04 -1.67
N VAL A 138 3.96 -20.67 -0.58
CA VAL A 138 5.34 -21.15 -0.43
C VAL A 138 5.63 -22.18 -1.53
N GLY A 139 6.38 -21.78 -2.55
CA GLY A 139 6.82 -22.66 -3.65
C GLY A 139 6.13 -22.43 -5.00
N ASP A 140 5.20 -21.48 -5.13
CA ASP A 140 4.60 -21.14 -6.42
C ASP A 140 5.49 -20.15 -7.18
N VAL A 141 5.88 -20.49 -8.41
CA VAL A 141 6.62 -19.59 -9.29
C VAL A 141 5.59 -18.66 -9.92
N SER A 142 5.45 -17.43 -9.39
CA SER A 142 4.52 -16.46 -9.98
C SER A 142 4.91 -16.22 -11.44
N THR A 143 3.96 -16.48 -12.34
CA THR A 143 4.06 -16.15 -13.76
C THR A 143 3.60 -14.71 -14.05
N ALA A 144 3.05 -14.02 -13.05
CA ALA A 144 2.61 -12.65 -13.20
C ALA A 144 3.82 -11.69 -13.15
N PRO A 145 3.78 -10.59 -13.93
CA PRO A 145 4.86 -9.62 -13.93
C PRO A 145 4.98 -8.96 -12.55
N ASP A 146 6.23 -8.78 -12.07
CA ASP A 146 6.47 -8.03 -10.84
C ASP A 146 5.87 -6.62 -10.95
N PHE A 147 5.45 -6.06 -9.83
CA PHE A 147 4.87 -4.73 -9.77
C PHE A 147 5.79 -3.67 -10.42
N ALA A 148 7.11 -3.82 -10.33
CA ALA A 148 8.05 -2.92 -11.00
C ALA A 148 7.94 -2.93 -12.53
N GLU A 149 7.57 -4.06 -13.14
CA GLU A 149 7.31 -4.16 -14.58
C GLU A 149 5.98 -3.53 -14.96
N ILE A 150 4.93 -3.83 -14.21
CA ILE A 150 3.61 -3.20 -14.38
C ILE A 150 3.74 -1.68 -14.25
N TRP A 151 4.46 -1.21 -13.23
CA TRP A 151 4.67 0.21 -12.98
C TRP A 151 5.43 0.89 -14.11
N ARG A 152 6.44 0.24 -14.72
CA ARG A 152 7.13 0.80 -15.90
C ARG A 152 6.18 1.00 -17.08
N ALA A 153 5.26 0.06 -17.32
CA ALA A 153 4.28 0.19 -18.39
C ALA A 153 3.27 1.32 -18.09
N VAL A 154 2.77 1.41 -16.85
CA VAL A 154 1.89 2.48 -16.40
C VAL A 154 2.59 3.84 -16.52
N LEU A 155 3.82 3.95 -16.03
CA LEU A 155 4.61 5.18 -16.08
C LEU A 155 4.83 5.63 -17.53
N GLY A 156 5.08 4.71 -18.46
CA GLY A 156 5.20 5.03 -19.89
C GLY A 156 3.92 5.62 -20.51
N GLY A 157 2.74 5.29 -19.97
CA GLY A 157 1.46 5.88 -20.38
C GLY A 157 1.11 7.17 -19.64
N LEU A 158 1.63 7.37 -18.43
CA LEU A 158 1.39 8.59 -17.63
C LEU A 158 2.36 9.71 -17.98
N ALA A 159 3.61 9.40 -18.30
CA ALA A 159 4.64 10.39 -18.57
C ALA A 159 4.36 11.14 -19.87
N ALA A 160 4.67 12.43 -19.89
CA ALA A 160 4.67 13.21 -21.12
C ALA A 160 5.62 12.56 -22.14
N GLY A 161 5.10 12.29 -23.34
CA GLY A 161 5.93 11.78 -24.42
C GLY A 161 7.03 12.79 -24.75
N MET A 162 8.25 12.31 -24.98
CA MET A 162 9.28 13.11 -25.64
C MET A 162 8.76 13.49 -27.04
N ARG A 163 8.26 14.71 -27.20
CA ARG A 163 7.97 15.29 -28.51
C ARG A 163 9.26 15.72 -29.19
#